data_AF-A0A3A8GQ23-F1
#
_entry.id   AF-A0A3A8GQ23-F1
#
_cell.length_a   1.000
_cell.length_b   1.000
_cell.length_c   1.000
_cell.angle_alpha   90.00
_cell.angle_beta   90.00
_cell.angle_gamma   90.00
#
_symmetry.space_group_name_H-M   'P 1'
#
loop_
_entity.id
_entity.type
_entity.pdbx_description
1 polymer ?
#
loop_
_entity_poly.entity_id
_entity_poly.type
_entity_poly.pdbx_seq_one_letter_code
_entity_poly.pdbx_strand_id
1 'polypeptide(L)'
;MSETYYAGCYWLARPEPVEACAQRLASFIQRLGPLEPTWNRWHQTAANFEKARKRQVQTDEATLAKLMKSKAHRFMDSSSFWLWAGENEEETSSVHGDCGSASIHSGSVCVLNTISRGSVAERVLTAPGLTGVMRAMALAWEPEVGIATSDAHRELIKVGQSSKVGTFVGWVTYLADFRGPVPPLPAPVQVEHIPDRGTLITLTPEKFTVSNPAHVALAADVQARLQDAGLLTPLRPWGTGPTQSG
;
A
#
# COMPACT_ATOMS: atom_id res chain seq x y z
N MET A 1 -11.26 -8.95 -20.01
CA MET A 1 -10.63 -7.64 -19.67
C MET A 1 -9.50 -7.94 -18.70
N SER A 2 -8.29 -7.43 -18.89
CA SER A 2 -7.19 -7.66 -17.92
C SER A 2 -7.38 -6.74 -16.72
N GLU A 3 -7.45 -7.31 -15.51
CA GLU A 3 -7.53 -6.53 -14.29
C GLU A 3 -6.22 -5.76 -14.02
N THR A 4 -6.34 -4.54 -13.52
CA THR A 4 -5.24 -3.74 -12.95
C THR A 4 -5.18 -3.93 -11.44
N TYR A 5 -3.97 -3.86 -10.88
CA TYR A 5 -3.71 -4.13 -9.47
C TYR A 5 -2.89 -2.99 -8.88
N TYR A 6 -3.11 -2.74 -7.59
CA TYR A 6 -2.32 -1.79 -6.82
C TYR A 6 -2.05 -2.37 -5.43
N ALA A 7 -1.02 -1.83 -4.78
CA ALA A 7 -0.82 -1.97 -3.34
C ALA A 7 -0.85 -0.58 -2.71
N GLY A 8 -1.58 -0.42 -1.62
CA GLY A 8 -1.66 0.83 -0.88
C GLY A 8 -1.61 0.60 0.61
N CYS A 9 -0.92 1.46 1.34
CA CYS A 9 -0.97 1.48 2.79
C CYS A 9 -1.41 2.85 3.32
N TYR A 10 -2.11 2.85 4.45
CA TYR A 10 -2.90 4.00 4.90
C TYR A 10 -2.83 4.16 6.41
N TRP A 11 -2.79 5.41 6.86
CA TRP A 11 -2.85 5.82 8.26
C TRP A 11 -3.45 7.22 8.36
N LEU A 12 -3.92 7.61 9.54
CA LEU A 12 -4.65 8.87 9.72
C LEU A 12 -4.03 9.73 10.82
N ALA A 13 -3.99 11.04 10.64
CA ALA A 13 -3.58 12.03 11.63
C ALA A 13 -2.23 11.70 12.33
N ARG A 14 -1.20 11.34 11.55
CA ARG A 14 0.17 11.15 12.07
C ARG A 14 1.03 12.34 11.62
N PRO A 15 1.15 13.40 12.44
CA PRO A 15 2.00 14.53 12.12
C PRO A 15 3.46 14.10 12.13
N GLU A 16 4.16 14.34 11.03
CA GLU A 16 5.57 14.00 10.87
C GLU A 16 6.28 15.13 10.12
N PRO A 17 7.51 15.50 10.52
CA PRO A 17 8.31 16.44 9.74
C PRO A 17 8.68 15.82 8.39
N VAL A 18 8.99 16.68 7.41
CA VAL A 18 9.29 16.24 6.03
C VAL A 18 10.47 15.28 5.99
N GLU A 19 11.46 15.46 6.87
CA GLU A 19 12.62 14.60 7.04
C GLU A 19 12.24 13.16 7.41
N ALA A 20 11.33 13.00 8.38
CA ALA A 20 10.85 11.67 8.77
C ALA A 20 10.07 11.00 7.63
N CYS A 21 9.21 11.76 6.95
CA CYS A 21 8.52 11.32 5.75
C CYS A 21 9.48 10.86 4.63
N ALA A 22 10.55 11.62 4.38
CA ALA A 22 11.57 11.30 3.39
C ALA A 22 12.39 10.06 3.77
N GLN A 23 12.72 9.91 5.06
CA GLN A 23 13.39 8.73 5.59
C GLN A 23 12.55 7.46 5.38
N ARG A 24 11.24 7.54 5.64
CA ARG A 24 10.29 6.44 5.38
C ARG A 24 10.22 6.09 3.89
N LEU A 25 10.12 7.08 3.01
CA LEU A 25 10.10 6.88 1.57
C LEU A 25 11.43 6.25 1.08
N ALA A 26 12.58 6.71 1.55
CA ALA A 26 13.89 6.14 1.24
C ALA A 26 13.96 4.66 1.66
N SER A 27 13.52 4.36 2.89
CA SER A 27 13.48 2.98 3.40
C SER A 27 12.55 2.10 2.57
N PHE A 28 11.38 2.61 2.18
CA PHE A 28 10.44 1.88 1.34
C PHE A 28 11.05 1.53 -0.01
N ILE A 29 11.62 2.51 -0.71
CA ILE A 29 12.25 2.31 -2.02
C ILE A 29 13.41 1.31 -1.93
N GLN A 30 14.26 1.43 -0.92
CA GLN A 30 15.36 0.49 -0.70
C GLN A 30 14.86 -0.95 -0.53
N ARG A 31 13.73 -1.15 0.16
CA ARG A 31 13.10 -2.47 0.37
C ARG A 31 12.42 -3.02 -0.88
N LEU A 32 12.02 -2.16 -1.82
CA LEU A 32 11.47 -2.58 -3.11
C LEU A 32 12.54 -3.12 -4.07
N GLY A 33 13.76 -2.58 -4.03
CA GLY A 33 14.83 -2.92 -4.99
C GLY A 33 15.09 -4.43 -5.19
N PRO A 34 15.11 -5.27 -4.13
CA PRO A 34 15.25 -6.72 -4.26
C PRO A 34 14.05 -7.45 -4.86
N LEU A 35 12.85 -6.84 -4.85
CA LEU A 35 11.61 -7.48 -5.33
C LEU A 35 11.46 -7.41 -6.84
N GLU A 36 11.99 -6.34 -7.46
CA GLU A 36 11.90 -6.13 -8.91
C GLU A 36 13.14 -5.35 -9.39
N PRO A 37 13.91 -5.87 -10.36
CA PRO A 37 15.20 -5.29 -10.76
C PRO A 37 15.18 -3.84 -11.25
N THR A 38 14.06 -3.32 -11.76
CA THR A 38 13.92 -1.93 -12.22
C THR A 38 13.58 -0.98 -11.08
N TRP A 39 13.07 -1.48 -9.94
CA TRP A 39 12.79 -0.68 -8.73
C TRP A 39 14.03 -0.22 -7.96
N ASN A 40 15.21 -0.23 -8.60
CA ASN A 40 16.44 0.41 -8.14
C ASN A 40 16.71 1.75 -8.84
N ARG A 41 15.93 2.12 -9.87
CA ARG A 41 16.08 3.36 -10.63
C ARG A 41 14.76 4.11 -10.67
N TRP A 42 14.71 5.17 -9.87
CA TRP A 42 13.53 6.01 -9.74
C TRP A 42 13.73 7.36 -10.38
N HIS A 43 12.64 7.93 -10.83
CA HIS A 43 12.62 9.18 -11.57
C HIS A 43 11.44 10.04 -11.11
N GLN A 44 11.59 11.36 -11.23
CA GLN A 44 10.50 12.31 -11.00
C GLN A 44 9.54 12.35 -12.17
N THR A 45 8.29 12.72 -11.91
CA THR A 45 7.30 12.94 -12.95
C THR A 45 7.66 14.12 -13.86
N ALA A 46 7.18 14.05 -15.09
CA ALA A 46 7.29 15.11 -16.08
C ALA A 46 6.07 15.06 -17.01
N ALA A 47 5.99 16.01 -17.94
CA ALA A 47 4.89 16.08 -18.89
C ALA A 47 4.74 14.85 -19.81
N ASN A 48 5.80 14.05 -19.97
CA ASN A 48 5.78 12.79 -20.73
C ASN A 48 6.92 11.86 -20.28
N PHE A 49 6.83 10.59 -20.68
CA PHE A 49 7.78 9.53 -20.33
C PHE A 49 9.23 9.90 -20.67
N GLU A 50 9.49 10.38 -21.89
CA GLU A 50 10.84 10.76 -22.34
C GLU A 50 11.50 11.83 -21.48
N LYS A 51 10.74 12.85 -21.07
CA LYS A 51 11.22 13.88 -20.14
C LYS A 51 11.40 13.33 -18.75
N ALA A 52 10.49 12.47 -18.30
CA ALA A 52 10.54 11.87 -16.99
C ALA A 52 11.81 11.03 -16.86
N ARG A 53 12.15 10.23 -17.88
CA ARG A 53 13.33 9.32 -17.92
C ARG A 53 14.65 10.05 -17.72
N LYS A 54 14.72 11.32 -18.10
CA LYS A 54 15.89 12.19 -17.89
C LYS A 54 15.99 12.76 -16.47
N ARG A 55 14.96 12.58 -15.64
CA ARG A 55 14.86 13.09 -14.26
C ARG A 55 15.06 11.99 -13.23
N GLN A 56 16.11 11.19 -13.39
CA GLN A 56 16.48 10.21 -12.37
C GLN A 56 16.73 10.94 -11.04
N VAL A 57 16.21 10.38 -9.95
CA VAL A 57 16.36 10.92 -8.61
C VAL A 57 17.22 9.97 -7.78
N GLN A 58 18.13 10.54 -7.00
CA GLN A 58 18.78 9.78 -5.94
C GLN A 58 17.75 9.56 -4.83
N THR A 59 17.57 8.30 -4.40
CA THR A 59 16.54 7.92 -3.44
C THR A 59 17.04 7.94 -2.00
N ASP A 60 18.07 8.75 -1.73
CA ASP A 60 18.56 9.04 -0.39
C ASP A 60 17.66 10.05 0.32
N GLU A 61 17.70 10.03 1.65
CA GLU A 61 16.85 10.85 2.52
C GLU A 61 16.96 12.35 2.21
N ALA A 62 18.17 12.87 1.99
CA ALA A 62 18.37 14.31 1.81
C ALA A 62 17.78 14.80 0.48
N THR A 63 17.97 14.02 -0.60
CA THR A 63 17.38 14.32 -1.90
C THR A 63 15.85 14.26 -1.85
N LEU A 64 15.29 13.23 -1.22
CA LEU A 64 13.84 13.07 -1.08
C LEU A 64 13.22 14.15 -0.18
N ALA A 65 13.88 14.52 0.92
CA ALA A 65 13.44 15.61 1.78
C ALA A 65 13.38 16.93 1.01
N LYS A 66 14.40 17.22 0.17
CA LYS A 66 14.39 18.41 -0.69
C LYS A 66 13.24 18.39 -1.70
N LEU A 67 12.95 17.23 -2.30
CA LEU A 67 11.82 17.06 -3.21
C LEU A 67 10.47 17.36 -2.50
N MET A 68 10.26 16.74 -1.34
CA MET A 68 9.03 16.82 -0.56
C MET A 68 8.82 18.19 0.12
N LYS A 69 9.88 18.98 0.30
CA LYS A 69 9.81 20.39 0.76
C LYS A 69 9.43 21.36 -0.34
N SER A 70 9.55 20.97 -1.61
CA SER A 70 9.26 21.89 -2.72
C SER A 70 7.78 22.29 -2.74
N LYS A 71 7.48 23.48 -3.25
CA LYS A 71 6.11 24.01 -3.32
C LYS A 71 5.14 23.08 -4.07
N ALA A 72 5.64 22.33 -5.06
CA ALA A 72 4.84 21.37 -5.82
C ALA A 72 4.38 20.16 -4.98
N HIS A 73 5.08 19.88 -3.89
CA HIS A 73 4.89 18.72 -3.03
C HIS A 73 4.45 19.07 -1.60
N ARG A 74 4.06 20.32 -1.37
CA ARG A 74 3.58 20.80 -0.07
C ARG A 74 2.16 21.31 -0.17
N PHE A 75 1.28 20.75 0.65
CA PHE A 75 -0.08 21.25 0.81
C PHE A 75 -0.43 21.27 2.30
N MET A 76 -0.62 22.47 2.85
CA MET A 76 -0.79 22.70 4.29
C MET A 76 0.32 22.01 5.10
N ASP A 77 -0.04 21.08 5.99
CA ASP A 77 0.88 20.30 6.81
C ASP A 77 1.40 19.04 6.10
N SER A 78 0.74 18.57 5.04
CA SER A 78 1.10 17.38 4.28
C SER A 78 2.24 17.58 3.28
N SER A 79 3.05 16.52 3.11
CA SER A 79 4.02 16.38 2.04
C SER A 79 3.63 15.25 1.10
N SER A 80 3.57 15.56 -0.20
CA SER A 80 3.29 14.60 -1.25
C SER A 80 4.57 14.14 -1.95
N PHE A 81 4.50 13.01 -2.63
CA PHE A 81 5.57 12.51 -3.49
C PHE A 81 4.99 11.75 -4.67
N TRP A 82 5.72 11.75 -5.78
CA TRP A 82 5.39 10.92 -6.95
C TRP A 82 6.67 10.57 -7.69
N LEU A 83 7.00 9.28 -7.68
CA LEU A 83 8.14 8.70 -8.37
C LEU A 83 7.67 7.58 -9.29
N TRP A 84 8.42 7.33 -10.34
CA TRP A 84 8.19 6.21 -11.25
C TRP A 84 9.49 5.46 -11.53
N ALA A 85 9.36 4.17 -11.84
CA ALA A 85 10.44 3.26 -12.18
C ALA A 85 10.03 2.42 -13.41
N GLY A 86 10.99 2.05 -14.26
CA GLY A 86 10.74 1.24 -15.47
C GLY A 86 11.52 1.75 -16.68
N GLU A 87 11.71 0.88 -17.67
CA GLU A 87 12.54 1.20 -18.85
C GLU A 87 11.74 1.71 -20.06
N ASN A 88 10.45 1.37 -20.12
CA ASN A 88 9.50 1.78 -21.15
C ASN A 88 8.12 2.05 -20.53
N GLU A 89 7.24 2.75 -21.26
CA GLU A 89 5.93 3.21 -20.78
C GLU A 89 5.01 2.06 -20.33
N GLU A 90 5.05 0.94 -21.05
CA GLU A 90 4.25 -0.27 -20.77
C GLU A 90 4.77 -1.07 -19.57
N GLU A 91 5.99 -0.77 -19.10
CA GLU A 91 6.66 -1.42 -17.98
C GLU A 91 6.98 -0.44 -16.82
N THR A 92 6.25 0.68 -16.74
CA THR A 92 6.37 1.64 -15.62
C THR A 92 5.56 1.28 -14.36
N SER A 93 6.23 1.22 -13.22
CA SER A 93 5.60 1.26 -11.89
C SER A 93 5.64 2.67 -11.34
N SER A 94 4.66 3.05 -10.52
CA SER A 94 4.68 4.35 -9.82
C SER A 94 4.41 4.22 -8.34
N VAL A 95 5.14 5.02 -7.56
CA VAL A 95 4.95 5.20 -6.12
C VAL A 95 4.55 6.64 -5.89
N HIS A 96 3.40 6.85 -5.28
CA HIS A 96 2.90 8.17 -4.95
C HIS A 96 2.11 8.15 -3.64
N GLY A 97 1.96 9.31 -3.03
CA GLY A 97 1.27 9.41 -1.76
C GLY A 97 1.48 10.73 -1.07
N ASP A 98 0.95 10.78 0.15
CA ASP A 98 0.91 11.94 1.02
C ASP A 98 1.18 11.50 2.46
N CYS A 99 1.98 12.27 3.21
CA CYS A 99 2.30 11.96 4.60
C CYS A 99 2.53 13.21 5.45
N GLY A 100 2.53 13.03 6.76
CA GLY A 100 2.89 14.05 7.75
C GLY A 100 1.74 14.98 8.16
N SER A 101 0.51 14.73 7.70
CA SER A 101 -0.66 15.52 8.09
C SER A 101 -1.24 15.07 9.44
N ALA A 102 -1.67 16.04 10.25
CA ALA A 102 -2.46 15.85 11.46
C ALA A 102 -3.98 15.73 11.17
N SER A 103 -4.40 15.88 9.91
CA SER A 103 -5.81 15.86 9.53
C SER A 103 -6.47 14.51 9.82
N ILE A 104 -7.65 14.56 10.45
CA ILE A 104 -8.56 13.41 10.60
C ILE A 104 -9.48 13.21 9.38
N HIS A 105 -9.49 14.17 8.45
CA HIS A 105 -10.36 14.14 7.26
C HIS A 105 -9.65 13.60 6.02
N SER A 106 -8.31 13.60 6.03
CA SER A 106 -7.49 13.14 4.90
C SER A 106 -6.41 12.22 5.44
N GLY A 107 -6.56 10.92 5.18
CA GLY A 107 -5.56 9.92 5.53
C GLY A 107 -4.28 10.12 4.73
N SER A 108 -3.15 9.88 5.39
CA SER A 108 -1.87 9.68 4.72
C SER A 108 -1.88 8.33 4.02
N VAL A 109 -1.16 8.25 2.90
CA VAL A 109 -1.17 7.09 2.02
C VAL A 109 0.16 6.95 1.30
N CYS A 110 0.57 5.71 1.04
CA CYS A 110 1.54 5.39 0.01
C CYS A 110 0.96 4.31 -0.90
N VAL A 111 0.86 4.59 -2.20
CA VAL A 111 0.36 3.68 -3.23
C VAL A 111 1.48 3.31 -4.18
N LEU A 112 1.68 2.01 -4.37
CA LEU A 112 2.41 1.44 -5.49
C LEU A 112 1.38 0.96 -6.52
N ASN A 113 1.34 1.62 -7.68
CA ASN A 113 0.60 1.10 -8.83
C ASN A 113 1.51 0.14 -9.58
N THR A 114 1.09 -1.11 -9.62
CA THR A 114 1.71 -2.15 -10.44
C THR A 114 0.95 -2.28 -11.75
N ILE A 115 1.67 -2.58 -12.82
CA ILE A 115 1.08 -2.64 -14.16
C ILE A 115 0.23 -3.89 -14.27
N SER A 116 -0.83 -3.83 -15.08
CA SER A 116 -1.69 -4.98 -15.39
C SER A 116 -1.04 -6.00 -16.34
N ARG A 117 0.06 -5.65 -17.02
CA ARG A 117 0.68 -6.38 -18.14
C ARG A 117 2.19 -6.12 -18.21
N GLY A 118 2.90 -6.90 -19.02
CA GLY A 118 4.34 -6.78 -19.24
C GLY A 118 5.17 -7.61 -18.26
N SER A 119 6.48 -7.65 -18.48
CA SER A 119 7.37 -8.57 -17.75
C SER A 119 7.47 -8.20 -16.26
N VAL A 120 7.36 -6.90 -15.93
CA VAL A 120 7.29 -6.40 -14.55
C VAL A 120 6.04 -6.96 -13.83
N ALA A 121 4.89 -6.93 -14.51
CA ALA A 121 3.64 -7.44 -13.94
C ALA A 121 3.70 -8.96 -13.70
N GLU A 122 4.31 -9.73 -14.61
CA GLU A 122 4.48 -11.18 -14.45
C GLU A 122 5.35 -11.54 -13.24
N ARG A 123 6.38 -10.73 -12.96
CA ARG A 123 7.25 -10.92 -11.79
C ARG A 123 6.56 -10.53 -10.48
N VAL A 124 5.85 -9.40 -10.47
CA VAL A 124 5.33 -8.78 -9.23
C VAL A 124 3.92 -9.25 -8.87
N LEU A 125 3.04 -9.51 -9.84
CA LEU A 125 1.63 -9.91 -9.61
C LEU A 125 1.49 -11.40 -9.25
N THR A 126 2.27 -11.81 -8.26
CA THR A 126 2.24 -13.10 -7.61
C THR A 126 1.96 -12.90 -6.12
N ALA A 127 1.46 -13.94 -5.43
CA ALA A 127 1.25 -13.85 -3.99
C ALA A 127 2.55 -13.47 -3.24
N PRO A 128 3.71 -14.12 -3.49
CA PRO A 128 4.97 -13.71 -2.85
C PRO A 128 5.41 -12.28 -3.20
N GLY A 129 5.22 -11.84 -4.44
CA GLY A 129 5.58 -10.49 -4.89
C GLY A 129 4.79 -9.41 -4.16
N LEU A 130 3.45 -9.52 -4.14
CA LEU A 130 2.59 -8.55 -3.45
C LEU A 130 2.71 -8.64 -1.93
N THR A 131 2.93 -9.82 -1.35
CA THR A 131 3.24 -9.97 0.07
C THR A 131 4.57 -9.29 0.42
N GLY A 132 5.59 -9.42 -0.43
CA GLY A 132 6.86 -8.71 -0.29
C GLY A 132 6.71 -7.19 -0.33
N VAL A 133 5.92 -6.67 -1.29
CA VAL A 133 5.59 -5.24 -1.37
C VAL A 133 4.87 -4.77 -0.11
N MET A 134 3.84 -5.50 0.33
CA MET A 134 3.06 -5.11 1.50
C MET A 134 3.90 -5.14 2.78
N ARG A 135 4.82 -6.11 2.91
CA ARG A 135 5.83 -6.13 3.98
C ARG A 135 6.73 -4.90 3.93
N ALA A 136 7.24 -4.53 2.74
CA ALA A 136 8.06 -3.34 2.58
C ALA A 136 7.30 -2.08 3.00
N MET A 137 6.02 -1.97 2.65
CA MET A 137 5.14 -0.90 3.10
C MET A 137 4.97 -0.90 4.62
N ALA A 138 4.67 -2.05 5.22
CA ALA A 138 4.48 -2.20 6.66
C ALA A 138 5.73 -1.76 7.46
N LEU A 139 6.91 -2.19 7.02
CA LEU A 139 8.18 -1.91 7.69
C LEU A 139 8.64 -0.46 7.54
N ALA A 140 8.36 0.18 6.40
CA ALA A 140 8.80 1.54 6.14
C ALA A 140 7.82 2.61 6.64
N TRP A 141 6.53 2.39 6.41
CA TRP A 141 5.50 3.38 6.70
C TRP A 141 4.80 3.17 8.04
N GLU A 142 4.91 1.98 8.64
CA GLU A 142 4.17 1.63 9.86
C GLU A 142 2.69 2.04 9.74
N PRO A 143 1.97 1.61 8.69
CA PRO A 143 0.61 2.05 8.43
C PRO A 143 -0.35 1.43 9.47
N GLU A 144 -1.60 1.91 9.53
CA GLU A 144 -2.64 1.21 10.28
C GLU A 144 -3.18 0.01 9.49
N VAL A 145 -3.39 0.19 8.18
CA VAL A 145 -3.85 -0.86 7.27
C VAL A 145 -3.09 -0.79 5.95
N GLY A 146 -3.00 -1.93 5.27
CA GLY A 146 -2.53 -2.00 3.91
C GLY A 146 -3.32 -3.03 3.10
N ILE A 147 -3.43 -2.79 1.80
CA ILE A 147 -4.18 -3.66 0.89
C ILE A 147 -3.48 -3.73 -0.46
N ALA A 148 -3.35 -4.94 -1.01
CA ALA A 148 -3.06 -5.17 -2.41
C ALA A 148 -4.23 -5.90 -3.05
N THR A 149 -4.81 -5.32 -4.10
CA THR A 149 -6.03 -5.85 -4.73
C THR A 149 -6.14 -5.37 -6.17
N SER A 150 -7.04 -5.99 -6.94
CA SER A 150 -7.42 -5.45 -8.25
C SER A 150 -8.41 -4.30 -8.13
N ASP A 151 -8.39 -3.39 -9.11
CA ASP A 151 -9.39 -2.33 -9.26
C ASP A 151 -10.80 -2.93 -9.39
N ALA A 152 -10.94 -4.01 -10.15
CA ALA A 152 -12.23 -4.69 -10.34
C ALA A 152 -12.81 -5.21 -9.01
N HIS A 153 -11.96 -5.79 -8.15
CA HIS A 153 -12.39 -6.24 -6.82
C HIS A 153 -12.77 -5.05 -5.92
N ARG A 154 -12.01 -3.95 -5.96
CA ARG A 154 -12.36 -2.74 -5.20
C ARG A 154 -13.70 -2.16 -5.64
N GLU A 155 -13.98 -2.11 -6.95
CA GLU A 155 -15.27 -1.63 -7.46
C GLU A 155 -16.43 -2.56 -7.06
N LEU A 156 -16.22 -3.88 -7.05
CA LEU A 156 -17.22 -4.83 -6.54
C LEU A 156 -17.61 -4.53 -5.08
N ILE A 157 -16.62 -4.25 -4.23
CA ILE A 157 -16.85 -3.94 -2.80
C ILE A 157 -17.57 -2.59 -2.64
N LYS A 158 -17.21 -1.57 -3.43
CA LYS A 158 -17.86 -0.25 -3.41
C LYS A 158 -19.36 -0.32 -3.68
N VAL A 159 -19.80 -1.23 -4.54
CA VAL A 159 -21.22 -1.41 -4.87
C VAL A 159 -22.01 -2.05 -3.72
N GLY A 160 -21.34 -2.81 -2.84
CA GLY A 160 -21.99 -3.55 -1.75
C GLY A 160 -21.88 -2.93 -0.35
N GLN A 161 -20.92 -2.05 -0.07
CA GLN A 161 -20.58 -1.58 1.29
C GLN A 161 -20.00 -0.15 1.33
N SER A 162 -19.85 0.43 2.54
CA SER A 162 -19.09 1.67 2.71
C SER A 162 -17.63 1.43 2.34
N SER A 163 -17.17 2.02 1.25
CA SER A 163 -15.83 1.83 0.69
C SER A 163 -14.71 2.57 1.44
N LYS A 164 -14.86 2.72 2.76
CA LYS A 164 -13.87 3.38 3.59
C LYS A 164 -12.64 2.48 3.72
N VAL A 165 -11.46 3.07 3.59
CA VAL A 165 -10.21 2.35 3.82
C VAL A 165 -10.22 1.72 5.22
N GLY A 166 -9.78 0.46 5.30
CA GLY A 166 -9.74 -0.32 6.54
C GLY A 166 -10.99 -1.15 6.81
N THR A 167 -12.05 -1.05 6.00
CA THR A 167 -13.29 -1.83 6.18
C THR A 167 -13.43 -3.01 5.22
N PHE A 168 -12.39 -3.32 4.44
CA PHE A 168 -12.43 -4.37 3.43
C PHE A 168 -11.06 -5.01 3.22
N VAL A 169 -11.06 -6.21 2.64
CA VAL A 169 -9.85 -7.00 2.37
C VAL A 169 -9.46 -6.97 0.89
N GLY A 170 -8.18 -7.21 0.62
CA GLY A 170 -7.66 -7.45 -0.73
C GLY A 170 -7.11 -8.85 -0.86
N TRP A 171 -6.40 -9.10 -1.97
CA TRP A 171 -5.62 -10.33 -2.14
C TRP A 171 -4.57 -10.46 -1.04
N VAL A 172 -3.87 -9.37 -0.75
CA VAL A 172 -3.00 -9.23 0.43
C VAL A 172 -3.53 -8.11 1.30
N THR A 173 -3.68 -8.35 2.60
CA THR A 173 -4.13 -7.37 3.58
C THR A 173 -3.12 -7.30 4.72
N TYR A 174 -2.76 -6.09 5.15
CA TYR A 174 -1.98 -5.83 6.36
C TYR A 174 -2.87 -5.15 7.40
N LEU A 175 -2.76 -5.60 8.64
CA LEU A 175 -3.42 -4.99 9.80
C LEU A 175 -2.38 -4.73 10.89
N ALA A 176 -2.26 -3.50 11.37
CA ALA A 176 -1.36 -3.17 12.47
C ALA A 176 -1.79 -3.87 13.77
N ASP A 177 -0.84 -4.19 14.64
CA ASP A 177 -1.09 -4.98 15.87
C ASP A 177 -2.13 -4.36 16.80
N PHE A 178 -2.18 -3.03 16.85
CA PHE A 178 -3.16 -2.30 17.65
C PHE A 178 -4.60 -2.39 17.11
N ARG A 179 -4.83 -3.05 15.97
CA ARG A 179 -6.18 -3.48 15.54
C ARG A 179 -6.65 -4.73 16.27
N GLY A 180 -5.74 -5.54 16.79
CA GLY A 180 -6.04 -6.77 17.50
C GLY A 180 -5.55 -8.03 16.76
N PRO A 181 -5.65 -9.20 17.41
CA PRO A 181 -5.19 -10.45 16.85
C PRO A 181 -6.09 -10.94 15.72
N VAL A 182 -5.48 -11.49 14.67
CA VAL A 182 -6.21 -12.11 13.55
C VAL A 182 -6.81 -13.45 14.00
N PRO A 183 -8.14 -13.67 13.84
CA PRO A 183 -8.76 -14.95 14.16
C PRO A 183 -8.29 -16.07 13.20
N PRO A 184 -8.52 -17.35 13.51
CA PRO A 184 -8.28 -18.43 12.56
C PRO A 184 -9.01 -18.20 11.23
N LEU A 185 -8.27 -18.28 10.12
CA LEU A 185 -8.78 -18.09 8.76
C LEU A 185 -8.80 -19.43 7.99
N PRO A 186 -9.72 -19.60 7.02
CA PRO A 186 -9.82 -20.83 6.24
C PRO A 186 -8.61 -21.03 5.32
N ALA A 187 -8.28 -22.28 4.98
CA ALA A 187 -7.36 -22.54 3.88
C ALA A 187 -7.94 -22.01 2.55
N PRO A 188 -7.12 -21.53 1.60
CA PRO A 188 -5.65 -21.53 1.57
C PRO A 188 -4.99 -20.27 2.17
N VAL A 189 -5.69 -19.51 3.02
CA VAL A 189 -5.19 -18.23 3.55
C VAL A 189 -3.89 -18.43 4.32
N GLN A 190 -2.89 -17.64 3.99
CA GLN A 190 -1.62 -17.56 4.71
C GLN A 190 -1.65 -16.35 5.64
N VAL A 191 -1.32 -16.57 6.90
CA VAL A 191 -1.24 -15.52 7.93
C VAL A 191 0.19 -15.45 8.43
N GLU A 192 0.78 -14.27 8.36
CA GLU A 192 2.16 -14.04 8.78
C GLU A 192 2.25 -12.80 9.66
N HIS A 193 2.78 -12.97 10.86
CA HIS A 193 3.01 -11.87 11.78
C HIS A 193 4.37 -11.20 11.49
N ILE A 194 4.37 -9.89 11.37
CA ILE A 194 5.58 -9.04 11.33
C ILE A 194 5.78 -8.51 12.76
N PRO A 195 6.87 -8.88 13.46
CA PRO A 195 7.14 -8.42 14.81
C PRO A 195 7.09 -6.89 14.93
N ASP A 196 6.45 -6.40 15.99
CA ASP A 196 6.33 -4.96 16.34
C ASP A 196 5.64 -4.10 15.27
N ARG A 197 4.84 -4.73 14.40
CA ARG A 197 4.18 -4.07 13.28
C ARG A 197 2.73 -4.50 13.15
N GLY A 198 2.49 -5.76 12.80
CA GLY A 198 1.17 -6.19 12.37
C GLY A 198 1.14 -7.58 11.79
N THR A 199 0.02 -7.90 11.15
CA THR A 199 -0.20 -9.20 10.51
C THR A 199 -0.50 -9.03 9.02
N LEU A 200 0.20 -9.78 8.18
CA LEU A 200 -0.07 -9.96 6.76
C LEU A 200 -1.00 -11.16 6.57
N ILE A 201 -1.99 -10.97 5.71
CA ILE A 201 -2.99 -11.98 5.33
C ILE A 201 -2.98 -12.07 3.81
N THR A 202 -2.64 -13.23 3.26
CA THR A 202 -2.65 -13.51 1.81
C THR A 202 -3.73 -14.54 1.52
N LEU A 203 -4.75 -14.15 0.74
CA LEU A 203 -5.94 -14.98 0.55
C LEU A 203 -5.64 -16.31 -0.16
N THR A 204 -4.87 -16.26 -1.24
CA THR A 204 -4.62 -17.41 -2.12
C THR A 204 -3.23 -17.32 -2.74
N PRO A 205 -2.53 -18.45 -3.01
CA PRO A 205 -1.24 -18.44 -3.68
C PRO A 205 -1.32 -18.08 -5.17
N GLU A 206 -2.44 -18.37 -5.83
CA GLU A 206 -2.66 -18.04 -7.24
C GLU A 206 -3.11 -16.59 -7.43
N LYS A 207 -2.98 -16.07 -8.67
CA LYS A 207 -3.34 -14.69 -8.96
C LYS A 207 -4.83 -14.44 -8.66
N PHE A 208 -5.11 -13.63 -7.65
CA PHE A 208 -6.48 -13.27 -7.29
C PHE A 208 -7.16 -12.51 -8.43
N THR A 209 -8.42 -12.80 -8.71
CA THR A 209 -9.20 -12.19 -9.81
C THR A 209 -10.68 -12.31 -9.50
N VAL A 210 -11.46 -11.30 -9.88
CA VAL A 210 -12.92 -11.32 -9.71
C VAL A 210 -13.63 -12.29 -10.65
N SER A 211 -12.98 -12.74 -11.73
CA SER A 211 -13.56 -13.74 -12.64
C SER A 211 -13.51 -15.16 -12.07
N ASN A 212 -12.73 -15.40 -11.02
CA ASN A 212 -12.75 -16.67 -10.29
C ASN A 212 -13.73 -16.56 -9.11
N PRO A 213 -14.90 -17.22 -9.14
CA PRO A 213 -15.87 -17.12 -8.06
C PRO A 213 -15.35 -17.66 -6.73
N ALA A 214 -14.40 -18.60 -6.73
CA ALA A 214 -13.78 -19.10 -5.50
C ALA A 214 -12.94 -18.02 -4.80
N HIS A 215 -12.26 -17.16 -5.56
CA HIS A 215 -11.53 -16.01 -5.01
C HIS A 215 -12.46 -15.02 -4.33
N VAL A 216 -13.57 -14.68 -4.98
CA VAL A 216 -14.55 -13.73 -4.45
C VAL A 216 -15.23 -14.31 -3.19
N ALA A 217 -15.60 -15.59 -3.20
CA ALA A 217 -16.19 -16.26 -2.04
C ALA A 217 -15.21 -16.31 -0.85
N LEU A 218 -13.94 -16.64 -1.10
CA LEU A 218 -12.91 -16.66 -0.07
C LEU A 218 -12.66 -15.27 0.52
N ALA A 219 -12.58 -14.23 -0.32
CA ALA A 219 -12.45 -12.85 0.14
C ALA A 219 -13.63 -12.45 1.02
N ALA A 220 -14.86 -12.81 0.65
CA ALA A 220 -16.06 -12.52 1.43
C ALA A 220 -16.07 -13.24 2.79
N ASP A 221 -15.72 -14.54 2.84
CA ASP A 221 -15.64 -15.29 4.11
C ASP A 221 -14.56 -14.72 5.04
N VAL A 222 -13.36 -14.44 4.51
CA VAL A 222 -12.29 -13.81 5.31
C VAL A 222 -12.71 -12.43 5.79
N GLN A 223 -13.34 -11.61 4.93
CA GLN A 223 -13.82 -10.30 5.33
C GLN A 223 -14.83 -10.39 6.48
N ALA A 224 -15.81 -11.29 6.38
CA ALA A 224 -16.81 -11.50 7.43
C ALA A 224 -16.15 -11.85 8.77
N ARG A 225 -15.20 -12.79 8.76
CA ARG A 225 -14.47 -13.20 9.98
C ARG A 225 -13.67 -12.07 10.61
N LEU A 226 -12.96 -11.28 9.80
CA LEU A 226 -12.19 -10.13 10.30
C LEU A 226 -13.11 -9.01 10.80
N GLN A 227 -14.28 -8.83 10.18
CA GLN A 227 -15.29 -7.87 10.62
C GLN A 227 -15.94 -8.30 11.93
N ASP A 228 -16.30 -9.58 12.08
CA ASP A 228 -16.84 -10.15 13.33
C ASP A 228 -15.83 -10.05 14.48
N ALA A 229 -14.53 -10.16 14.18
CA ALA A 229 -13.44 -9.93 15.13
C ALA A 229 -13.17 -8.43 15.41
N GLY A 230 -13.90 -7.50 14.77
CA GLY A 230 -13.74 -6.05 14.97
C GLY A 230 -12.49 -5.44 14.33
N LEU A 231 -11.79 -6.18 13.46
CA LEU A 231 -10.53 -5.75 12.85
C LEU A 231 -10.73 -4.83 11.63
N LEU A 232 -11.89 -4.90 10.99
CA LEU A 232 -12.24 -4.13 9.79
C LEU A 232 -13.07 -2.89 10.12
N THR A 233 -12.41 -1.89 10.69
CA THR A 233 -12.98 -0.58 10.99
C THR A 233 -12.34 0.53 10.15
N PRO A 234 -13.00 1.68 9.94
CA PRO A 234 -12.36 2.84 9.31
C PRO A 234 -11.05 3.22 10.01
N LEU A 235 -10.16 3.91 9.30
CA LEU A 235 -8.92 4.44 9.89
C LEU A 235 -9.19 5.26 11.16
N ARG A 236 -8.30 5.11 12.14
CA ARG A 236 -8.34 5.82 13.41
C ARG A 236 -7.21 6.84 13.47
N PRO A 237 -7.41 8.01 14.09
CA PRO A 237 -6.32 8.94 14.33
C PRO A 237 -5.14 8.25 15.04
N TRP A 238 -3.92 8.57 14.63
CA TRP A 238 -2.74 7.97 15.21
C TRP A 238 -2.65 8.25 16.71
N GLY A 239 -2.25 7.25 17.50
CA GLY A 239 -2.13 7.38 18.95
C GLY A 239 -3.46 7.28 19.73
N THR A 240 -4.62 7.19 19.06
CA THR A 240 -5.88 6.81 19.73
C THR A 240 -6.00 5.28 19.74
N GLY A 241 -5.23 4.62 20.62
CA GLY A 241 -5.42 3.20 20.93
C GLY A 241 -6.83 2.96 21.49
N PRO A 242 -7.30 1.70 21.57
CA PRO A 242 -8.59 1.42 22.20
C PRO A 242 -8.54 1.96 23.63
N THR A 243 -9.42 2.92 23.92
CA THR A 243 -9.69 3.36 25.29
C THR A 243 -10.03 2.10 26.06
N GLN A 244 -9.17 1.70 27.00
CA GLN A 244 -9.54 0.68 27.97
C GLN A 244 -10.70 1.28 28.77
N SER A 245 -11.93 0.90 28.42
CA SER A 245 -13.08 1.09 29.29
C SER A 245 -12.84 0.20 30.50
N GLY A 246 -12.47 0.84 31.62
CA GLY A 246 -12.44 0.21 32.93
C GLY A 246 -13.83 -0.11 33.45
#